data_AF-A0A8K0JDY0-F1
#
_entry.id   AF-A0A8K0JDY0-F1
#
_cell.length_a   1.000
_cell.length_b   1.000
_cell.length_c   1.000
_cell.angle_alpha   90.00
_cell.angle_beta   90.00
_cell.angle_gamma   90.00
#
_symmetry.space_group_name_H-M   'P 1'
#
loop_
_entity.id
_entity.type
_entity.pdbx_description
1 polymer ?
#
loop_
_entity_poly.entity_id
_entity_poly.type
_entity_poly.pdbx_seq_one_letter_code
_entity_poly.pdbx_strand_id
1 'polypeptide(L)'
;MQGPSTRNVRVERQWRQVGESITQMFSRVFLEMESLHDLYREEPVDIYCLHYVFLPYLNHVISYYVDGWNHHGMSNRGLGGLSPIQMWYRGALLPFRSPTQPTQAN
;
A
#
# COMPACT_ATOMS: atom_id res chain seq x y z
N MET A 1 -5.40 -25.01 3.45
CA MET A 1 -6.28 -24.28 4.39
C MET A 1 -6.22 -22.80 4.04
N GLN A 2 -7.24 -22.25 3.38
CA GLN A 2 -7.36 -20.79 3.19
C GLN A 2 -7.96 -20.19 4.47
N GLY A 3 -7.26 -19.24 5.09
CA GLY A 3 -7.79 -18.51 6.23
C GLY A 3 -9.02 -17.66 5.83
N PRO A 4 -9.86 -17.24 6.79
CA PRO A 4 -11.06 -16.48 6.49
C PRO A 4 -10.74 -15.17 5.75
N SER A 5 -11.43 -14.94 4.62
CA SER A 5 -11.29 -13.79 3.71
C SER A 5 -11.33 -12.42 4.42
N THR A 6 -11.97 -12.34 5.60
CA THR A 6 -12.02 -11.16 6.46
C THR A 6 -10.64 -10.63 6.88
N ARG A 7 -9.61 -11.47 6.96
CA ARG A 7 -8.25 -11.05 7.29
C ARG A 7 -7.55 -10.32 6.13
N ASN A 8 -7.95 -10.60 4.88
CA ASN A 8 -7.35 -10.00 3.69
C ASN A 8 -7.97 -8.64 3.30
N VAL A 9 -9.13 -8.30 3.85
CA VAL A 9 -9.89 -7.07 3.53
C VAL A 9 -9.04 -5.81 3.63
N ARG A 10 -8.13 -5.74 4.62
CA ARG A 10 -7.24 -4.58 4.77
C ARG A 10 -6.21 -4.48 3.66
N VAL A 11 -5.64 -5.62 3.26
CA VAL A 11 -4.69 -5.73 2.16
C VAL A 11 -5.40 -5.38 0.85
N GLU A 12 -6.61 -5.90 0.61
CA GLU A 12 -7.43 -5.58 -0.57
C GLU A 12 -7.79 -4.10 -0.64
N ARG A 13 -8.19 -3.48 0.47
CA ARG A 13 -8.43 -2.03 0.54
C ARG A 13 -7.16 -1.25 0.18
N GLN A 14 -6.01 -1.68 0.69
CA GLN A 14 -4.73 -1.04 0.38
C GLN A 14 -4.42 -1.14 -1.12
N TRP A 15 -4.59 -2.32 -1.72
CA TRP A 15 -4.42 -2.54 -3.16
C TRP A 15 -5.34 -1.65 -3.98
N ARG A 16 -6.61 -1.48 -3.58
CA ARG A 16 -7.54 -0.55 -4.25
C ARG A 16 -7.02 0.88 -4.21
N GLN A 17 -6.51 1.35 -3.07
CA GLN A 17 -5.96 2.71 -2.93
C GLN A 17 -4.71 2.92 -3.80
N VAL A 18 -3.82 1.93 -3.86
CA VAL A 18 -2.66 1.94 -4.77
C VAL A 18 -3.11 1.99 -6.23
N GLY A 19 -4.12 1.19 -6.58
CA GLY A 19 -4.72 1.19 -7.92
C GLY A 19 -5.30 2.55 -8.31
N GLU A 20 -6.03 3.20 -7.40
CA GLU A 20 -6.65 4.50 -7.62
C GLU A 20 -5.65 5.66 -7.71
N SER A 21 -4.52 5.58 -7.00
CA SER A 21 -3.55 6.66 -6.95
C SER A 21 -2.43 6.50 -8.00
N ILE A 22 -1.73 5.37 -7.98
CA ILE A 22 -0.52 5.16 -8.76
C ILE A 22 -0.87 4.51 -10.09
N THR A 23 -1.57 3.38 -10.07
CA THR A 23 -1.83 2.62 -11.30
C THR A 23 -2.66 3.43 -12.30
N GLN A 24 -3.76 4.06 -11.87
CA GLN A 24 -4.58 4.89 -12.76
C GLN A 24 -3.82 6.07 -13.36
N MET A 25 -2.90 6.70 -12.60
CA MET A 25 -2.08 7.80 -13.11
C MET A 25 -1.19 7.33 -14.27
N PHE A 26 -0.43 6.27 -14.06
CA PHE A 26 0.48 5.73 -15.08
C PHE A 26 -0.27 5.13 -16.26
N SER A 27 -1.41 4.46 -16.03
CA SER A 27 -2.26 3.98 -17.12
C SER A 27 -2.73 5.12 -18.02
N ARG A 28 -3.09 6.29 -17.47
CA ARG A 28 -3.46 7.46 -18.29
C ARG A 28 -2.28 7.95 -19.14
N VAL A 29 -1.09 8.07 -18.54
CA VAL A 29 0.13 8.47 -19.27
C VAL A 29 0.41 7.52 -20.43
N PHE A 30 0.37 6.21 -20.20
CA PHE A 30 0.67 5.23 -21.25
C PHE A 30 -0.39 5.20 -22.35
N LEU A 31 -1.67 5.36 -22.01
CA LEU A 31 -2.75 5.47 -23.00
C LEU A 31 -2.62 6.75 -23.83
N GLU A 32 -2.18 7.85 -23.23
CA GLU A 32 -1.91 9.10 -23.95
C GLU A 32 -0.75 8.93 -24.93
N MET A 33 0.37 8.33 -24.49
CA MET A 33 1.50 8.00 -25.37
C MET A 33 1.09 7.07 -26.54
N GLU A 34 0.25 6.07 -26.28
CA GLU A 34 -0.29 5.19 -27.33
C GLU A 34 -1.15 5.99 -28.34
N SER A 35 -1.97 6.92 -27.85
CA SER A 35 -2.82 7.76 -28.70
C SER A 35 -2.05 8.77 -29.57
N LEU A 36 -0.86 9.18 -29.12
CA LEU A 36 0.04 10.07 -29.86
C LEU A 36 0.96 9.32 -30.84
N HIS A 37 0.85 7.99 -30.92
CA HIS A 37 1.74 7.12 -31.68
C HIS A 37 3.22 7.13 -31.20
N ASP A 38 3.46 7.54 -29.95
CA ASP A 38 4.79 7.48 -29.31
C ASP A 38 5.08 6.10 -28.71
N LEU A 39 4.07 5.23 -28.62
CA LEU A 39 4.19 3.88 -28.05
C LEU A 39 3.29 2.88 -28.78
N TYR A 40 3.89 1.82 -29.31
CA TYR A 40 3.18 0.67 -29.87
C TYR A 40 3.23 -0.52 -28.93
N ARG A 41 2.08 -0.91 -28.38
CA ARG A 41 1.97 -2.00 -27.40
C ARG A 41 2.38 -3.40 -27.90
N GLU A 42 2.46 -3.58 -29.21
CA GLU A 42 2.88 -4.84 -29.84
C GLU A 42 4.37 -4.86 -30.16
N GLU A 43 5.05 -3.73 -30.08
CA GLU A 43 6.47 -3.59 -30.39
C GLU A 43 7.33 -3.89 -29.14
N PRO A 44 8.15 -4.96 -29.14
CA PRO A 44 8.96 -5.32 -27.99
C PRO A 44 9.96 -4.23 -27.58
N VAL A 45 10.45 -3.43 -28.53
CA VAL A 45 11.36 -2.32 -28.26
C VAL A 45 10.66 -1.24 -27.42
N ASP A 46 9.42 -0.89 -27.76
CA ASP A 46 8.65 0.12 -27.04
C ASP A 46 8.31 -0.34 -25.62
N ILE A 47 7.98 -1.62 -25.45
CA ILE A 47 7.78 -2.23 -24.13
C ILE A 47 9.07 -2.16 -23.30
N TYR A 48 10.22 -2.48 -23.91
CA TYR A 48 11.51 -2.38 -23.25
C TYR A 48 11.83 -0.94 -22.83
N CYS A 49 11.66 0.03 -23.74
CA CYS A 49 11.86 1.45 -23.46
C CYS A 49 10.94 1.95 -22.34
N LEU A 50 9.67 1.55 -22.36
CA LEU A 50 8.72 1.88 -21.29
C LEU A 50 9.20 1.34 -19.94
N HIS A 51 9.63 0.07 -19.87
CA HIS A 51 10.19 -0.47 -18.64
C HIS A 51 11.47 0.26 -18.22
N TYR A 52 12.38 0.52 -19.15
CA TYR A 52 13.65 1.19 -18.85
C TYR A 52 13.45 2.58 -18.23
N VAL A 53 12.51 3.36 -18.77
CA VAL A 53 12.22 4.72 -18.31
C VAL A 53 11.33 4.72 -17.06
N PHE A 54 10.20 4.00 -17.12
CA PHE A 54 9.15 4.14 -16.12
C PHE A 54 9.26 3.18 -14.95
N LEU A 55 9.91 2.02 -15.07
CA LEU A 55 10.07 1.11 -13.94
C LEU A 55 10.86 1.72 -12.77
N PRO A 56 12.03 2.38 -12.96
CA PRO A 56 12.71 3.03 -11.84
C PRO A 56 11.88 4.17 -11.25
N TYR A 57 11.16 4.92 -12.08
CA TYR A 57 10.30 6.01 -11.62
C TYR A 57 9.08 5.49 -10.84
N LEU A 58 8.43 4.42 -11.31
CA LEU A 58 7.35 3.72 -10.62
C LEU A 58 7.81 3.25 -9.23
N ASN A 59 8.98 2.62 -9.15
CA ASN A 59 9.55 2.18 -7.88
C ASN A 59 9.79 3.35 -6.92
N HIS A 60 10.25 4.50 -7.43
CA HIS A 60 10.41 5.70 -6.63
C HIS A 60 9.05 6.23 -6.10
N VAL A 61 8.05 6.36 -6.98
CA VAL A 61 6.70 6.82 -6.60
C VAL A 61 6.05 5.87 -5.59
N ILE A 62 6.20 4.56 -5.77
CA ILE A 62 5.70 3.55 -4.83
C ILE A 62 6.42 3.69 -3.48
N SER A 63 7.73 3.90 -3.48
CA SER A 63 8.49 4.08 -2.24
C SER A 63 8.03 5.32 -1.47
N TYR A 64 7.79 6.43 -2.19
CA TYR A 64 7.24 7.65 -1.60
C TYR A 64 5.82 7.44 -1.05
N TYR A 65 4.97 6.73 -1.78
CA TYR A 65 3.64 6.37 -1.31
C TYR A 65 3.69 5.52 -0.04
N VAL A 66 4.58 4.52 0.02
CA VAL A 66 4.78 3.68 1.21
C VAL A 66 5.24 4.52 2.39
N ASP A 67 6.17 5.44 2.19
CA ASP A 67 6.64 6.34 3.24
C ASP A 67 5.52 7.25 3.78
N GLY A 68 4.80 7.93 2.88
CA GLY A 68 3.65 8.75 3.24
C GLY A 68 2.56 7.94 3.94
N TRP A 69 2.29 6.71 3.46
CA TRP A 69 1.34 5.81 4.09
C TRP A 69 1.80 5.36 5.47
N ASN A 70 3.08 5.08 5.69
CA ASN A 70 3.57 4.66 7.01
C ASN A 70 3.55 5.79 8.04
N HIS A 71 3.66 7.04 7.59
CA HIS A 71 3.73 8.23 8.45
C HIS A 71 2.41 9.00 8.58
N HIS A 72 1.42 8.81 7.72
CA HIS A 72 0.13 9.50 7.84
C HIS A 72 -0.67 9.00 9.05
N GLY A 73 -1.35 9.92 9.74
CA GLY A 73 -2.25 9.57 10.84
C GLY A 73 -3.51 8.86 10.32
N MET A 74 -3.82 7.70 10.89
CA MET A 74 -5.04 6.98 10.52
C MET A 74 -6.24 7.49 11.32
N SER A 75 -7.27 7.92 10.61
CA SER A 75 -8.53 8.40 11.20
C SER A 75 -9.44 7.27 11.71
N ASN A 76 -8.88 6.21 12.30
CA ASN A 76 -9.68 5.16 12.91
C ASN A 76 -10.20 5.64 14.27
N ARG A 77 -11.53 5.62 14.47
CA ARG A 77 -12.15 5.99 15.77
C ARG A 77 -11.57 5.07 16.86
N GLY A 78 -10.88 5.65 17.83
CA GLY A 78 -10.28 4.94 18.98
C GLY A 78 -8.76 4.84 18.98
N LEU A 79 -8.06 5.12 17.87
CA LEU A 79 -6.59 5.07 17.79
C LEU A 79 -5.92 6.46 17.79
N GLY A 80 -6.69 7.54 17.94
CA GLY A 80 -6.15 8.88 18.20
C GLY A 80 -5.31 9.50 17.07
N GLY A 81 -5.50 9.07 15.82
CA GLY A 81 -4.75 9.62 14.69
C GLY A 81 -3.31 9.13 14.55
N LEU A 82 -2.96 8.01 15.20
CA LEU A 82 -1.62 7.43 15.10
C LEU A 82 -1.33 6.95 13.68
N SER A 83 -0.07 7.10 13.27
CA SER A 83 0.39 6.55 12.01
C SER A 83 0.66 5.05 12.09
N PRO A 84 0.62 4.31 10.96
CA PRO A 84 0.90 2.88 10.95
C PRO A 84 2.22 2.51 11.64
N ILE A 85 3.27 3.31 11.44
CA ILE A 85 4.56 3.07 12.08
C ILE A 85 4.50 3.29 13.60
N GLN A 86 3.77 4.29 14.08
CA GLN A 86 3.56 4.51 15.52
C GLN A 86 2.77 3.36 16.16
N MET A 87 1.76 2.83 15.48
CA MET A 87 1.03 1.67 15.96
C MET A 87 1.91 0.43 16.03
N TRP A 88 2.77 0.22 15.03
CA TRP A 88 3.73 -0.89 15.01
C TRP A 88 4.65 -0.84 16.22
N TYR A 89 5.27 0.32 16.47
CA TYR A 89 6.14 0.50 17.64
C TYR A 89 5.39 0.29 18.96
N ARG A 90 4.15 0.77 19.09
CA ARG A 90 3.33 0.51 20.29
C ARG A 90 3.03 -0.97 20.49
N GLY A 91 2.71 -1.69 19.43
CA GLY A 91 2.46 -3.13 19.48
C GLY A 91 3.72 -3.95 19.79
N ALA A 92 4.87 -3.53 19.26
CA ALA A 92 6.16 -4.19 19.48
C ALA A 92 6.74 -3.93 20.89
N LEU A 93 6.46 -2.76 21.48
CA LEU A 93 6.98 -2.36 22.80
C LEU A 93 6.09 -2.79 23.97
N LEU A 94 4.82 -3.15 23.74
CA LEU A 94 3.96 -3.69 24.78
C LEU A 94 4.24 -5.19 24.94
N PRO A 95 4.73 -5.67 26.10
CA PRO A 95 4.79 -7.11 26.36
C PRO A 95 3.38 -7.68 26.24
N PHE A 96 3.25 -8.84 25.59
CA PHE A 96 1.99 -9.59 25.49
C PHE A 96 1.35 -9.67 26.88
N ARG A 97 0.32 -8.85 27.14
CA ARG A 97 -0.49 -9.00 28.34
C ARG A 97 -1.35 -10.22 28.12
N SER A 98 -0.91 -11.35 28.67
CA SER A 98 -1.78 -12.49 28.92
C SER A 98 -3.07 -11.95 29.58
N PRO A 99 -4.27 -12.39 29.16
CA PRO A 99 -5.47 -12.10 29.93
C PRO A 99 -5.26 -12.71 31.32
N THR A 100 -4.99 -11.84 32.29
CA THR A 100 -4.76 -12.24 33.68
C THR A 100 -6.01 -12.92 34.21
N GLN A 101 -5.79 -14.10 34.77
CA GLN A 101 -6.72 -14.94 35.52
C GLN A 101 -7.60 -14.10 36.48
N PRO A 102 -8.87 -14.48 36.72
CA PRO A 102 -9.74 -13.74 37.62
C PRO A 102 -9.14 -13.72 39.02
N THR A 103 -9.01 -12.51 39.56
CA THR A 103 -8.72 -12.19 40.96
C THR A 103 -9.49 -13.13 41.88
N GLN A 104 -8.76 -13.95 42.65
CA GLN A 104 -9.35 -14.57 43.84
C GLN A 104 -9.68 -13.44 44.82
N ALA A 105 -10.97 -13.16 44.98
CA ALA A 105 -11.48 -12.29 46.03
C ALA A 105 -11.35 -13.03 47.36
N ASN A 106 -10.70 -12.37 48.32
CA ASN A 106 -10.70 -12.70 49.74
C ASN A 106 -11.96 -12.08 50.37
#